data_AF-A0A1I8BW65-F1
#
_entry.id   AF-A0A1I8BW65-F1
#
_cell.length_a   1.000
_cell.length_b   1.000
_cell.length_c   1.000
_cell.angle_alpha   90.00
_cell.angle_beta   90.00
_cell.angle_gamma   90.00
#
_symmetry.space_group_name_H-M   'P 1'
#
loop_
_entity.id
_entity.type
_entity.pdbx_description
1 polymer ?
#
loop_
_entity_poly.entity_id
_entity_poly.type
_entity_poly.pdbx_seq_one_letter_code
_entity_poly.pdbx_strand_id
1 'polypeptide(L)'
;MNLLNDSNIDWCPAPEFLKMEANSFSFALPQFGHKQPENGEDFRHLFNSLTKCLEERVWNANILITTNKNLTEKAEEMLRVAIGHTQLLLTKRMKQFREQLERHLNPIANQKPTLLDDLHGLWALIEMQLDDIRASFASIEKCRLNGWDSIRLI
;
A
#
# COMPACT_ATOMS: atom_id res chain seq x y z
N MET A 1 25.23 -38.75 18.44
CA MET A 1 24.93 -37.34 18.78
C MET A 1 23.71 -36.96 17.96
N ASN A 2 22.55 -36.89 18.62
CA ASN A 2 21.27 -36.67 17.96
C ASN A 2 21.13 -35.21 17.54
N LEU A 3 20.71 -35.05 16.28
CA LEU A 3 20.25 -33.82 15.66
C LEU A 3 19.02 -33.32 16.44
N LEU A 4 19.11 -32.15 17.07
CA LEU A 4 17.92 -31.43 17.50
C LEU A 4 17.34 -30.73 16.27
N ASN A 5 16.41 -31.45 15.65
CA ASN A 5 15.16 -30.97 15.08
C ASN A 5 14.95 -29.44 15.14
N ASP A 6 15.21 -28.76 14.03
CA ASP A 6 14.89 -27.35 13.79
C ASP A 6 13.38 -27.23 13.52
N SER A 7 12.58 -27.57 14.53
CA SER A 7 11.15 -27.37 14.51
C SER A 7 10.87 -25.88 14.54
N ASN A 8 10.60 -25.33 13.35
CA ASN A 8 9.64 -24.27 13.08
C ASN A 8 9.32 -23.41 14.32
N ILE A 9 10.24 -22.51 14.67
CA ILE A 9 10.00 -21.54 15.72
C ILE A 9 9.01 -20.54 15.14
N ASP A 10 7.74 -20.76 15.39
CA ASP A 10 6.68 -19.79 15.17
C ASP A 10 6.87 -18.68 16.21
N TRP A 11 7.80 -17.77 15.92
CA TRP A 11 8.05 -16.61 16.74
C TRP A 11 6.82 -15.71 16.64
N CYS A 12 6.02 -15.71 17.70
CA CYS A 12 4.90 -14.80 17.84
C CYS A 12 5.28 -13.78 18.93
N PRO A 13 5.39 -12.48 18.59
CA PRO A 13 5.75 -11.46 19.56
C PRO A 13 4.71 -11.38 20.67
N ALA A 14 5.14 -10.97 21.87
CA ALA A 14 4.23 -10.84 23.00
C ALA A 14 3.13 -9.80 22.71
N PRO A 15 1.89 -9.98 23.19
CA PRO A 15 0.74 -9.13 22.84
C PRO A 15 0.95 -7.63 23.10
N GLU A 16 1.77 -7.27 24.08
CA GLU A 16 2.17 -5.90 24.39
C GLU A 16 3.00 -5.25 23.28
N PHE A 17 3.87 -6.00 22.59
CA PHE A 17 4.61 -5.50 21.43
C PHE A 17 3.67 -5.28 20.24
N LEU A 18 2.74 -6.22 20.01
CA LEU A 18 1.71 -6.06 18.97
C LEU A 18 0.80 -4.85 19.25
N LYS A 19 0.46 -4.58 20.52
CA LYS A 19 -0.31 -3.38 20.90
C LYS A 19 0.49 -2.09 20.73
N MET A 20 1.80 -2.11 21.01
CA MET A 20 2.69 -0.96 20.83
C MET A 20 2.91 -0.65 19.34
N GLU A 21 3.09 -1.68 18.50
CA GLU A 21 3.13 -1.55 17.04
C GLU A 21 1.77 -1.12 16.47
N ALA A 22 0.65 -1.66 16.98
CA ALA A 22 -0.70 -1.27 16.57
C ALA A 22 -1.00 0.22 16.79
N ASN A 23 -0.50 0.80 17.88
CA ASN A 23 -0.58 2.23 18.15
C ASN A 23 0.42 3.06 17.35
N SER A 24 1.46 2.43 16.80
CA SER A 24 2.46 3.04 15.91
C SER A 24 2.06 3.00 14.43
N PHE A 25 1.06 2.21 14.03
CA PHE A 25 0.61 2.17 12.64
C PHE A 25 -0.01 3.51 12.24
N SER A 26 0.55 4.10 11.19
CA SER A 26 -0.07 5.19 10.46
C SER A 26 -0.63 4.64 9.15
N PHE A 27 -1.93 4.81 8.96
CA PHE A 27 -2.57 4.44 7.69
C PHE A 27 -2.51 5.56 6.67
N ALA A 28 -2.20 6.79 7.08
CA ALA A 28 -2.12 7.94 6.18
C ALA A 28 -1.13 7.66 5.04
N LEU A 29 -1.57 7.88 3.80
CA LEU A 29 -0.68 7.89 2.65
C LEU A 29 -0.08 9.29 2.49
N PRO A 30 1.24 9.40 2.24
CA PRO A 30 1.84 10.69 1.95
C PRO A 30 1.29 11.22 0.62
N GLN A 31 1.18 12.55 0.52
CA GLN A 31 0.94 13.18 -0.77
C GLN A 31 2.24 13.10 -1.56
N PHE A 32 2.26 12.25 -2.58
CA PHE A 32 3.41 12.15 -3.45
C PHE A 32 3.39 13.32 -4.44
N GLY A 33 4.21 14.34 -4.16
CA GLY A 33 4.64 15.40 -5.06
C GLY A 33 3.57 16.19 -5.83
N HIS A 34 3.45 17.49 -5.55
CA HIS A 34 2.76 18.42 -6.46
C HIS A 34 3.49 18.61 -7.81
N LYS A 35 4.76 18.15 -7.90
CA LYS A 35 5.61 18.26 -9.08
C LYS A 35 5.51 16.99 -9.92
N GLN A 36 5.15 17.16 -11.19
CA GLN A 36 5.10 16.08 -12.17
C GLN A 36 6.52 15.54 -12.45
N PRO A 37 6.71 14.21 -12.60
CA PRO A 37 7.97 13.63 -13.05
C PRO A 37 8.40 14.18 -14.40
N GLU A 38 9.67 14.54 -14.56
CA GLU A 38 10.19 15.17 -15.78
C GLU A 38 10.82 14.14 -16.73
N ASN A 39 11.13 12.94 -16.25
CA ASN A 39 11.76 11.87 -17.01
C ASN A 39 11.45 10.48 -16.42
N GLY A 40 11.90 9.42 -17.09
CA GLY A 40 11.70 8.04 -16.63
C GLY A 40 12.34 7.71 -15.28
N GLU A 41 13.46 8.32 -14.92
CA GLU A 41 14.11 8.07 -13.63
C GLU A 41 13.31 8.68 -12.47
N ASP A 42 12.77 9.88 -12.67
CA ASP A 42 11.85 10.50 -11.71
C ASP A 42 10.64 9.60 -11.47
N PHE A 43 10.07 9.05 -12.55
CA PHE A 43 8.99 8.07 -12.45
C PHE A 43 9.41 6.79 -11.71
N ARG A 44 10.62 6.29 -11.93
CA ARG A 44 11.13 5.10 -11.23
C ARG A 44 11.22 5.32 -9.73
N HIS A 45 11.76 6.46 -9.30
CA HIS A 45 11.82 6.82 -7.89
C HIS A 45 10.42 6.95 -7.28
N LEU A 46 9.54 7.71 -7.92
CA LEU A 46 8.16 7.90 -7.47
C LEU A 46 7.40 6.58 -7.36
N PHE A 47 7.49 5.74 -8.40
CA PHE A 47 6.86 4.43 -8.45
C PHE A 47 7.33 3.51 -7.34
N ASN A 48 8.64 3.44 -7.09
CA ASN A 48 9.22 2.60 -6.03
C ASN A 48 8.81 3.08 -4.64
N SER A 49 8.85 4.39 -4.39
CA SER A 49 8.42 4.98 -3.12
C SER A 49 6.94 4.74 -2.86
N LEU A 50 6.08 4.94 -3.86
CA LEU A 50 4.65 4.67 -3.74
C LEU A 50 4.38 3.19 -3.50
N THR A 51 4.99 2.29 -4.28
CA THR A 51 4.80 0.84 -4.15
C THR A 51 5.12 0.38 -2.73
N LYS A 52 6.30 0.76 -2.22
CA LYS A 52 6.72 0.42 -0.86
C LYS A 52 5.73 0.95 0.19
N CYS A 53 5.28 2.18 0.03
CA CYS A 53 4.32 2.79 0.94
C CYS A 53 2.99 2.02 0.96
N LEU A 54 2.42 1.70 -0.20
CA LEU A 54 1.17 0.95 -0.31
C LEU A 54 1.30 -0.47 0.26
N GLU A 55 2.40 -1.17 -0.04
CA GLU A 55 2.68 -2.51 0.51
C GLU A 55 2.77 -2.49 2.03
N GLU A 56 3.44 -1.50 2.61
CA GLU A 56 3.49 -1.29 4.06
C GLU A 56 2.10 -1.07 4.67
N ARG A 57 1.23 -0.26 4.04
CA ARG A 57 -0.14 -0.03 4.54
C ARG A 57 -0.98 -1.30 4.48
N VAL A 58 -0.87 -2.06 3.38
CA VAL A 58 -1.55 -3.35 3.24
C VAL A 58 -1.06 -4.34 4.29
N TRP A 59 0.25 -4.39 4.55
CA TRP A 59 0.81 -5.25 5.58
C TRP A 59 0.30 -4.85 6.97
N ASN A 60 0.39 -3.57 7.35
CA ASN A 60 -0.13 -3.05 8.62
C ASN A 60 -1.62 -3.39 8.81
N ALA A 61 -2.43 -3.20 7.77
CA ALA A 61 -3.86 -3.48 7.82
C ALA A 61 -4.15 -4.98 8.03
N ASN A 62 -3.41 -5.87 7.36
CA ASN A 62 -3.54 -7.31 7.54
C ASN A 62 -3.14 -7.75 8.96
N ILE A 63 -2.01 -7.26 9.48
CA ILE A 63 -1.57 -7.54 10.86
C ILE A 63 -2.63 -7.08 11.85
N LEU A 64 -3.19 -5.90 11.66
CA LEU A 64 -4.21 -5.37 12.55
C LEU A 64 -5.48 -6.24 12.57
N ILE A 65 -5.97 -6.68 11.40
CA ILE A 65 -7.12 -7.60 11.31
C ILE A 65 -6.86 -8.92 12.04
N THR A 66 -5.66 -9.48 11.93
CA THR A 66 -5.35 -10.79 12.51
C THR A 66 -5.01 -10.74 14.00
N THR A 67 -4.48 -9.62 14.49
CA THR A 67 -3.97 -9.50 15.86
C THR A 67 -4.89 -8.74 16.81
N ASN A 68 -5.68 -7.77 16.33
CA ASN A 68 -6.52 -6.94 17.18
C ASN A 68 -7.96 -7.48 17.28
N LYS A 69 -8.22 -8.26 18.33
CA LYS A 69 -9.55 -8.85 18.62
C LYS A 69 -10.63 -7.84 19.03
N ASN A 70 -10.28 -6.58 19.24
CA ASN A 70 -11.21 -5.52 19.66
C ASN A 70 -11.70 -4.66 18.48
N LEU A 71 -11.34 -4.99 17.24
CA LEU A 71 -11.91 -4.32 16.08
C LEU A 71 -13.41 -4.58 16.01
N THR A 72 -14.17 -3.54 15.68
CA THR A 72 -15.57 -3.69 15.30
C THR A 72 -15.65 -4.35 13.92
N GLU A 73 -16.75 -5.06 13.64
CA GLU A 73 -17.02 -5.64 12.31
C GLU A 73 -16.91 -4.56 11.21
N LYS A 74 -17.38 -3.34 11.51
CA LYS A 74 -17.29 -2.22 10.58
C LYS A 74 -15.84 -1.79 10.31
N ALA A 75 -15.00 -1.72 11.35
CA ALA A 75 -13.58 -1.37 11.19
C ALA A 75 -12.83 -2.46 10.40
N GLU A 76 -13.12 -3.72 10.68
CA GLU A 76 -12.55 -4.86 9.95
C GLU A 76 -12.92 -4.81 8.46
N GLU A 77 -14.19 -4.58 8.15
CA GLU A 77 -14.66 -4.44 6.77
C GLU A 77 -13.99 -3.27 6.04
N MET A 78 -13.84 -2.11 6.71
CA MET A 78 -13.13 -0.96 6.14
C MET A 78 -11.68 -1.31 5.79
N LEU A 79 -10.98 -2.01 6.68
CA LEU A 79 -9.61 -2.48 6.43
C LEU A 79 -9.55 -3.46 5.27
N ARG A 80 -10.47 -4.44 5.20
CA ARG A 80 -10.54 -5.43 4.11
C ARG A 80 -10.78 -4.77 2.76
N VAL A 81 -11.70 -3.82 2.68
CA VAL A 81 -11.97 -3.05 1.45
C VAL A 81 -10.74 -2.25 1.03
N ALA A 82 -10.10 -1.52 1.94
CA ALA A 82 -8.89 -0.75 1.63
C ALA A 82 -7.73 -1.64 1.15
N ILE A 83 -7.54 -2.81 1.77
CA ILE A 83 -6.58 -3.83 1.33
C ILE A 83 -6.90 -4.26 -0.11
N GLY A 84 -8.16 -4.63 -0.38
CA GLY A 84 -8.58 -5.10 -1.69
C GLY A 84 -8.36 -4.05 -2.79
N HIS A 85 -8.75 -2.80 -2.55
CA HIS A 85 -8.52 -1.70 -3.48
C HIS A 85 -7.02 -1.46 -3.74
N THR A 86 -6.21 -1.47 -2.69
CA THR A 86 -4.77 -1.25 -2.81
C THR A 86 -4.08 -2.39 -3.55
N GLN A 87 -4.44 -3.64 -3.25
CA GLN A 87 -3.92 -4.81 -3.95
C GLN A 87 -4.32 -4.81 -5.42
N LEU A 88 -5.54 -4.35 -5.75
CA LEU A 88 -5.99 -4.21 -7.13
C LEU A 88 -5.14 -3.19 -7.89
N LEU A 89 -4.85 -2.04 -7.28
CA LEU A 89 -3.96 -1.04 -7.85
C LEU A 89 -2.55 -1.63 -8.09
N LEU A 90 -1.97 -2.27 -7.07
CA LEU A 90 -0.62 -2.86 -7.11
C LEU A 90 -0.49 -3.96 -8.18
N THR A 91 -1.44 -4.88 -8.23
CA THR A 91 -1.36 -6.07 -9.10
C THR A 91 -1.77 -5.80 -10.54
N LYS A 92 -2.59 -4.76 -10.80
CA LYS A 92 -3.05 -4.42 -12.14
C LYS A 92 -2.36 -3.18 -12.70
N ARG A 93 -2.71 -1.99 -12.19
CA ARG A 93 -2.25 -0.74 -12.82
C ARG A 93 -0.77 -0.47 -12.56
N MET A 94 -0.28 -0.70 -11.35
CA MET A 94 1.15 -0.53 -11.05
C MET A 94 2.00 -1.55 -11.82
N LYS A 95 1.51 -2.78 -12.01
CA LYS A 95 2.18 -3.76 -12.89
C LYS A 95 2.26 -3.26 -14.34
N GLN A 96 1.15 -2.79 -14.90
CA GLN A 96 1.13 -2.22 -16.26
C GLN A 96 2.07 -1.03 -16.40
N PHE A 97 2.08 -0.13 -15.41
CA PHE A 97 2.97 1.02 -15.42
C PHE A 97 4.44 0.61 -15.36
N ARG A 98 4.81 -0.35 -14.51
CA ARG A 98 6.17 -0.90 -14.45
C ARG A 98 6.63 -1.41 -15.81
N GLU A 99 5.80 -2.20 -16.48
CA GLU A 99 6.13 -2.74 -17.81
C GLU A 99 6.37 -1.64 -18.85
N GLN A 100 5.62 -0.55 -18.79
CA GLN A 100 5.78 0.60 -19.68
C GLN A 100 6.99 1.46 -19.33
N LEU A 101 7.24 1.65 -18.04
CA LEU A 101 8.42 2.34 -17.54
C LEU A 101 9.70 1.62 -17.96
N GLU A 102 9.73 0.29 -17.87
CA GLU A 102 10.88 -0.50 -18.32
C GLU A 102 11.11 -0.38 -19.83
N ARG A 103 10.05 -0.37 -20.65
CA ARG A 103 10.17 -0.13 -22.10
C ARG A 103 10.69 1.27 -22.43
N HIS A 104 10.33 2.27 -21.61
CA HIS A 104 10.83 3.64 -21.75
C HIS A 104 12.32 3.75 -21.39
N LEU A 105 12.72 3.16 -20.25
CA LEU A 105 14.10 3.22 -19.76
C LEU A 105 15.05 2.32 -20.55
N ASN A 106 14.56 1.19 -21.04
CA ASN A 106 15.33 0.16 -21.75
C ASN A 106 14.67 -0.16 -23.10
N PRO A 107 14.70 0.75 -24.09
CA PRO A 107 14.06 0.54 -25.37
C PRO A 107 14.73 -0.60 -26.15
N ILE A 108 13.91 -1.52 -26.66
CA ILE A 108 14.37 -2.65 -27.48
C ILE A 108 14.33 -2.25 -28.96
N ALA A 109 15.43 -2.51 -29.67
CA ALA A 109 15.49 -2.28 -31.12
C ALA A 109 14.35 -3.02 -31.85
N ASN A 110 13.71 -2.33 -32.80
CA ASN A 110 12.56 -2.83 -33.58
C ASN A 110 11.24 -2.99 -32.81
N GLN A 111 11.12 -2.47 -31.57
CA GLN A 111 9.84 -2.30 -30.89
C GLN A 111 9.48 -0.82 -30.80
N LYS A 112 8.18 -0.51 -30.81
CA LYS A 112 7.71 0.86 -30.59
C LYS A 112 8.10 1.27 -29.15
N PRO A 113 8.88 2.35 -28.96
CA PRO A 113 9.26 2.81 -27.63
C PRO A 113 8.05 3.40 -26.91
N THR A 114 8.07 3.33 -25.58
CA THR A 114 7.14 4.06 -24.72
C THR A 114 7.65 5.49 -24.56
N LEU A 115 6.81 6.48 -24.89
CA LEU A 115 7.15 7.88 -24.76
C LEU A 115 6.88 8.38 -23.34
N LEU A 116 7.48 9.51 -22.97
CA LEU A 116 7.24 10.12 -21.66
C LEU A 116 5.76 10.47 -21.46
N ASP A 117 5.08 10.99 -22.49
CA ASP A 117 3.64 11.29 -22.46
C ASP A 117 2.78 10.05 -22.21
N ASP A 118 3.19 8.86 -22.69
CA ASP A 118 2.49 7.61 -22.42
C ASP A 118 2.56 7.26 -20.92
N LEU A 119 3.72 7.54 -20.28
CA LEU A 119 3.89 7.36 -18.84
C LEU A 119 3.04 8.35 -18.05
N HIS A 120 3.02 9.64 -18.42
CA HIS A 120 2.13 10.62 -17.78
C HIS A 120 0.66 10.21 -17.88
N GLY A 121 0.22 9.76 -19.06
CA GLY A 121 -1.15 9.30 -19.27
C GLY A 121 -1.53 8.12 -18.38
N LEU A 122 -0.66 7.12 -18.26
CA LEU A 122 -0.89 5.98 -17.36
C LEU A 122 -0.82 6.39 -15.88
N TRP A 123 0.08 7.30 -15.53
CA TRP A 123 0.21 7.80 -14.15
C TRP A 123 -1.02 8.55 -13.69
N ALA A 124 -1.66 9.35 -14.55
CA ALA A 124 -2.92 10.04 -14.22
C ALA A 124 -4.03 9.06 -13.80
N LEU A 125 -4.09 7.86 -14.41
CA LEU A 125 -5.03 6.82 -14.02
C LEU A 125 -4.70 6.18 -12.67
N ILE A 126 -3.41 6.08 -12.35
CA ILE A 126 -2.93 5.63 -11.04
C ILE A 126 -3.30 6.66 -9.97
N GLU A 127 -3.04 7.95 -10.20
CA GLU A 127 -3.38 9.02 -9.24
C GLU A 127 -4.88 9.06 -8.95
N MET A 128 -5.74 8.93 -9.96
CA MET A 128 -7.19 8.88 -9.76
C MET A 128 -7.60 7.73 -8.83
N GLN A 129 -7.01 6.53 -8.98
CA GLN A 129 -7.29 5.42 -8.08
C GLN A 129 -6.64 5.59 -6.70
N LEU A 130 -5.51 6.29 -6.62
CA LEU A 130 -4.86 6.61 -5.36
C LEU A 130 -5.70 7.56 -4.51
N ASP A 131 -6.45 8.48 -5.11
CA ASP A 131 -7.33 9.38 -4.35
C ASP A 131 -8.40 8.60 -3.56
N ASP A 132 -9.01 7.59 -4.18
CA ASP A 132 -9.98 6.70 -3.51
C ASP A 132 -9.32 5.90 -2.37
N ILE A 133 -8.10 5.41 -2.60
CA ILE A 133 -7.33 4.66 -1.61
C ILE A 133 -6.91 5.56 -0.45
N ARG A 134 -6.46 6.79 -0.74
CA ARG A 134 -6.10 7.83 0.26
C ARG A 134 -7.30 8.14 1.14
N ALA A 135 -8.47 8.35 0.55
CA ALA A 135 -9.72 8.60 1.29
C ALA A 135 -10.10 7.42 2.19
N SER A 136 -9.94 6.19 1.68
CA SER A 136 -10.20 4.96 2.45
C SER A 136 -9.29 4.86 3.67
N PHE A 137 -7.98 5.04 3.49
CA PHE A 137 -7.02 4.97 4.59
C PHE A 137 -7.13 6.16 5.55
N ALA A 138 -7.49 7.35 5.10
CA ALA A 138 -7.78 8.47 5.98
C ALA A 138 -9.00 8.19 6.88
N SER A 139 -10.03 7.53 6.34
CA SER A 139 -11.20 7.11 7.12
C SER A 139 -10.84 6.05 8.16
N ILE A 140 -9.98 5.08 7.79
CA ILE A 140 -9.44 4.08 8.72
C ILE A 140 -8.63 4.76 9.83
N GLU A 141 -7.76 5.71 9.48
CA GLU A 141 -6.96 6.45 10.46
C GLU A 141 -7.84 7.23 11.43
N LYS A 142 -8.90 7.88 10.95
CA LYS A 142 -9.87 8.55 11.81
C LYS A 142 -10.59 7.58 12.74
N CYS A 143 -10.98 6.41 12.24
CA CYS A 143 -11.59 5.34 13.05
C CYS A 143 -10.61 4.85 14.14
N ARG A 144 -9.34 4.63 13.79
CA ARG A 144 -8.28 4.25 14.73
C ARG A 144 -8.10 5.27 15.84
N LEU A 145 -7.99 6.56 15.48
CA LEU A 145 -7.81 7.66 16.45
C LEU A 145 -9.01 7.80 17.40
N ASN A 146 -10.19 7.36 16.98
CA ASN A 146 -11.40 7.27 17.81
C ASN A 146 -11.53 5.93 18.54
N GLY A 147 -10.46 5.14 18.65
CA GLY A 147 -10.46 3.87 19.39
C GLY A 147 -11.20 2.74 18.67
N TRP A 148 -11.29 2.78 17.34
CA TRP A 148 -12.05 1.83 16.50
C TRP A 148 -13.56 1.85 16.71
N ASP A 149 -14.04 2.83 17.47
CA ASP A 149 -15.47 3.02 17.67
C ASP A 149 -16.07 3.56 16.37
N SER A 150 -17.26 3.05 16.03
CA SER A 150 -17.98 3.52 14.86
C SER A 150 -18.18 5.03 15.04
N ILE A 151 -17.69 5.83 14.08
CA ILE A 151 -17.89 7.27 14.11
C ILE A 151 -19.41 7.49 14.19
N ARG A 152 -19.94 7.79 15.37
CA ARG A 152 -21.28 8.37 15.51
C ARG A 152 -21.18 9.73 14.85
N LEU A 153 -21.66 9.80 13.61
CA LEU A 153 -21.99 11.07 12.99
C LEU A 153 -23.09 11.69 13.88
N ILE A 154 -22.71 12.73 14.62
CA ILE A 154 -23.63 13.67 15.25
C ILE A 154 -24.06 14.69 14.21
#